data_AF-A0A9P1DH29-F1
#
_entry.id   AF-A0A9P1DH29-F1
#
_cell.length_a   1.000
_cell.length_b   1.000
_cell.length_c   1.000
_cell.angle_alpha   90.00
_cell.angle_beta   90.00
_cell.angle_gamma   90.00
#
_symmetry.space_group_name_H-M   'P 1'
#
loop_
_entity.id
_entity.type
_entity.pdbx_description
1 polymer ?
#
loop_
_entity_poly.entity_id
_entity_poly.type
_entity_poly.pdbx_seq_one_letter_code
_entity_poly.pdbx_strand_id
1 'polypeptide(L)'
;MTSFDDLDREMERLKAMSGGGSSLEPVLRGFHDANFQACVQQFAAERASAFQATCPDGSQPLIWTEYHKEYREMFESHLQTILHALDMTEDSFHELCGYIQEIEENLGDDSENLYGYIKAITSSEEYDSFLQLMFGEVQRQQQEAGACMEGQTQEIQVLVPEGMGPGQLLAVDYLGQRYELYIPEGYGAGMTFCASIAIHS
;
A
#
# COMPACT_ATOMS: atom_id res chain seq x y z
N MET A 1 -31.15 5.85 -6.14
CA MET A 1 -31.20 6.20 -7.56
C MET A 1 -31.53 7.67 -7.67
N THR A 2 -30.47 8.46 -7.54
CA THR A 2 -30.51 9.91 -7.71
C THR A 2 -30.72 10.21 -9.19
N SER A 3 -31.40 11.31 -9.53
CA SER A 3 -31.59 11.69 -10.93
C SER A 3 -30.25 12.07 -11.57
N PHE A 4 -30.10 11.88 -12.88
CA PHE A 4 -28.93 12.41 -13.61
C PHE A 4 -28.77 13.92 -13.38
N ASP A 5 -29.88 14.67 -13.35
CA ASP A 5 -29.86 16.11 -13.06
C ASP A 5 -29.31 16.43 -11.65
N ASP A 6 -29.54 15.55 -10.68
CA ASP A 6 -29.02 15.72 -9.32
C ASP A 6 -27.52 15.40 -9.25
N LEU A 7 -27.05 14.39 -9.99
CA LEU A 7 -25.62 14.04 -10.11
C LEU A 7 -24.83 15.15 -10.82
N ASP A 8 -25.38 15.72 -11.89
CA ASP A 8 -24.78 16.85 -12.59
C ASP A 8 -24.66 18.07 -11.67
N ARG A 9 -25.71 18.38 -10.91
CA ARG A 9 -25.67 19.46 -9.91
C ARG A 9 -24.60 19.21 -8.84
N GLU A 10 -24.45 17.96 -8.42
CA GLU A 10 -23.48 17.56 -7.41
C GLU A 10 -22.04 17.66 -7.93
N MET A 11 -21.79 17.25 -9.17
CA MET A 11 -20.50 17.43 -9.83
C MET A 11 -20.14 18.90 -10.00
N GLU A 12 -21.08 19.74 -10.44
CA GLU A 12 -20.84 21.18 -10.56
C GLU A 12 -20.57 21.83 -9.20
N ARG A 13 -21.24 21.37 -8.14
CA ARG A 13 -20.95 21.79 -6.76
C ARG A 13 -19.52 21.45 -6.35
N LEU A 14 -19.10 20.21 -6.58
CA LEU A 14 -17.75 19.75 -6.27
C LEU A 14 -16.67 20.48 -7.09
N LYS A 15 -16.91 20.72 -8.39
CA LYS A 15 -16.02 21.52 -9.26
C LYS A 15 -15.91 22.96 -8.78
N ALA A 16 -16.99 23.56 -8.29
CA ALA A 16 -16.92 24.90 -7.71
C ALA A 16 -16.02 24.96 -6.46
N MET A 17 -15.92 23.86 -5.69
CA MET A 17 -15.06 23.74 -4.51
C MET A 17 -13.59 23.41 -4.85
N SER A 18 -13.32 22.80 -6.01
CA SER A 18 -11.98 22.36 -6.40
C SER A 18 -11.05 23.53 -6.76
N GLY A 19 -11.60 24.71 -7.06
CA GLY A 19 -10.80 25.87 -7.48
C GLY A 19 -10.24 25.73 -8.90
N GLY A 20 -10.90 24.95 -9.76
CA GLY A 20 -10.48 24.69 -11.15
C GLY A 20 -9.78 23.35 -11.37
N GLY A 21 -9.72 22.49 -10.35
CA GLY A 21 -9.32 21.08 -10.48
C GLY A 21 -10.49 20.14 -10.80
N SER A 22 -10.24 18.83 -10.79
CA SER A 22 -11.29 17.81 -10.95
C SER A 22 -12.38 17.93 -9.87
N SER A 23 -13.59 17.45 -10.16
CA SER A 23 -14.67 17.33 -9.17
C SER A 23 -14.27 16.52 -7.94
N LEU A 24 -13.28 15.62 -8.06
CA LEU A 24 -12.87 14.74 -6.97
C LEU A 24 -11.74 15.32 -6.10
N GLU A 25 -11.20 16.47 -6.49
CA GLU A 25 -10.15 17.18 -5.75
C GLU A 25 -10.51 17.45 -4.27
N PRO A 26 -11.75 17.85 -3.90
CA PRO A 26 -12.11 18.01 -2.49
C PRO A 26 -11.97 16.72 -1.67
N VAL A 27 -12.24 15.56 -2.27
CA VAL A 27 -12.11 14.25 -1.62
C VAL A 27 -10.63 13.89 -1.45
N LEU A 28 -9.82 14.05 -2.49
CA LEU A 28 -8.37 13.83 -2.43
C LEU A 28 -7.69 14.71 -1.39
N ARG A 29 -8.07 15.99 -1.34
CA ARG A 29 -7.57 16.92 -0.33
C ARG A 29 -7.86 16.44 1.09
N GLY A 30 -9.00 15.78 1.30
CA GLY A 30 -9.34 15.15 2.56
C GLY A 30 -8.36 14.04 2.96
N PHE A 31 -7.92 13.20 2.02
CA PHE A 31 -6.88 12.19 2.29
C PHE A 31 -5.48 12.79 2.47
N HIS A 32 -5.22 13.97 1.89
CA HIS A 32 -4.00 14.74 2.16
C HIS A 32 -4.05 15.55 3.47
N ASP A 33 -5.09 15.39 4.30
CA ASP A 33 -5.14 16.00 5.62
C ASP A 33 -3.95 15.57 6.47
N ALA A 34 -3.28 16.54 7.09
CA ALA A 34 -2.06 16.30 7.86
C ALA A 34 -2.29 15.38 9.07
N ASN A 35 -3.48 15.41 9.68
CA ASN A 35 -3.79 14.54 10.81
C ASN A 35 -3.97 13.10 10.36
N PHE A 36 -4.68 12.89 9.25
CA PHE A 36 -4.83 11.55 8.69
C PHE A 36 -3.49 10.96 8.24
N GLN A 37 -2.65 11.74 7.56
CA GLN A 37 -1.31 11.31 7.18
C GLN A 37 -0.45 10.95 8.41
N ALA A 38 -0.55 11.72 9.50
CA ALA A 38 0.11 11.39 10.76
C ALA A 38 -0.42 10.09 11.37
N CYS A 39 -1.74 9.85 11.33
CA CYS A 39 -2.34 8.59 11.77
C CYS A 39 -1.84 7.39 10.98
N VAL A 40 -1.77 7.49 9.65
CA VAL A 40 -1.24 6.44 8.77
C VAL A 40 0.23 6.15 9.08
N GLN A 41 1.05 7.20 9.22
CA GLN A 41 2.46 7.06 9.59
C GLN A 41 2.63 6.40 10.96
N GLN A 42 1.86 6.83 11.96
CA GLN A 42 1.89 6.23 13.29
C GLN A 42 1.48 4.76 13.25
N PHE A 43 0.41 4.43 12.52
CA PHE A 43 -0.06 3.07 12.35
C PHE A 43 1.01 2.16 11.75
N ALA A 44 1.67 2.63 10.67
CA ALA A 44 2.75 1.90 10.03
C ALA A 44 3.92 1.73 11.01
N ALA A 45 4.31 2.80 11.72
CA ALA A 45 5.43 2.78 12.63
C ALA A 45 5.25 1.78 13.78
N GLU A 46 4.05 1.71 14.36
CA GLU A 46 3.70 0.80 15.46
C GLU A 46 3.70 -0.67 15.05
N ARG A 47 3.42 -0.98 13.77
CA ARG A 47 3.26 -2.35 13.26
C ARG A 47 4.46 -2.84 12.44
N ALA A 48 5.36 -1.95 12.05
CA ALA A 48 6.51 -2.26 11.19
C ALA A 48 7.32 -3.47 11.69
N SER A 49 7.55 -3.60 13.00
CA SER A 49 8.32 -4.73 13.55
C SER A 49 7.75 -6.10 13.18
N ALA A 50 6.42 -6.22 12.99
CA ALA A 50 5.78 -7.47 12.59
C ALA A 50 6.09 -7.87 11.14
N PHE A 51 6.48 -6.91 10.29
CA PHE A 51 6.83 -7.12 8.89
C PHE A 51 8.29 -7.54 8.67
N GLN A 52 9.08 -7.61 9.75
CA GLN A 52 10.42 -8.21 9.72
C GLN A 52 10.38 -9.74 9.80
N ALA A 53 9.26 -10.31 10.22
CA ALA A 53 9.10 -11.75 10.36
C ALA A 53 9.00 -12.43 8.99
N THR A 54 9.83 -13.44 8.75
CA THR A 54 9.78 -14.29 7.56
C THR A 54 9.25 -15.67 7.93
N CYS A 55 8.25 -16.18 7.23
CA CYS A 55 7.89 -17.59 7.36
C CYS A 55 8.86 -18.45 6.53
N PRO A 56 9.40 -19.56 7.07
CA PRO A 56 10.34 -20.40 6.35
C PRO A 56 9.80 -20.96 5.03
N ASP A 57 8.49 -21.19 4.94
CA ASP A 57 7.79 -21.73 3.77
C ASP A 57 7.48 -20.67 2.70
N GLY A 58 7.91 -19.41 2.90
CA GLY A 58 7.60 -18.29 2.01
C GLY A 58 6.17 -17.76 2.15
N SER A 59 5.37 -18.31 3.06
CA SER A 59 4.06 -17.75 3.38
C SER A 59 4.18 -16.41 4.10
N GLN A 60 3.08 -15.68 4.18
CA GLN A 60 3.01 -14.44 4.93
C GLN A 60 2.35 -14.69 6.30
N PRO A 61 2.83 -14.06 7.37
CA PRO A 61 2.18 -14.12 8.67
C PRO A 61 0.72 -13.68 8.61
N LEU A 62 -0.19 -14.45 9.21
CA LEU A 62 -1.63 -14.13 9.24
C LEU A 62 -1.94 -12.74 9.84
N ILE A 63 -1.11 -12.29 10.78
CA ILE A 63 -1.22 -10.97 11.41
C ILE A 63 -1.09 -9.82 10.39
N TRP A 64 -0.42 -10.02 9.25
CA TRP A 64 -0.33 -9.01 8.19
C TRP A 64 -1.70 -8.74 7.56
N THR A 65 -2.49 -9.79 7.35
CA THR A 65 -3.87 -9.67 6.85
C THR A 65 -4.77 -8.96 7.86
N GLU A 66 -4.58 -9.22 9.16
CA GLU A 66 -5.31 -8.51 10.22
C GLU A 66 -4.98 -7.02 10.21
N TYR A 67 -3.70 -6.66 10.06
CA TYR A 67 -3.30 -5.25 9.93
C TYR A 67 -3.79 -4.60 8.65
N HIS A 68 -3.84 -5.31 7.51
CA HIS A 68 -4.43 -4.76 6.30
C HIS A 68 -5.92 -4.44 6.49
N LYS A 69 -6.64 -5.28 7.22
CA LYS A 69 -8.04 -5.02 7.56
C LYS A 69 -8.19 -3.77 8.43
N GLU A 70 -7.37 -3.61 9.47
CA GLU A 70 -7.37 -2.40 10.30
C GLU A 70 -7.02 -1.14 9.49
N TYR A 71 -6.06 -1.26 8.56
CA TYR A 71 -5.68 -0.18 7.65
C TYR A 71 -6.84 0.25 6.75
N ARG A 72 -7.58 -0.71 6.18
CA ARG A 72 -8.78 -0.45 5.38
C ARG A 72 -9.88 0.21 6.19
N GLU A 73 -10.17 -0.29 7.39
CA GLU A 73 -11.17 0.29 8.29
C GLU A 73 -10.84 1.76 8.65
N MET A 74 -9.54 2.09 8.79
CA MET A 74 -9.10 3.46 9.02
C MET A 74 -9.36 4.38 7.82
N PHE A 75 -9.07 3.90 6.60
CA PHE A 75 -9.34 4.64 5.36
C PHE A 75 -10.85 4.86 5.16
N GLU A 76 -11.65 3.83 5.38
CA GLU A 76 -13.11 3.89 5.28
C GLU A 76 -13.70 4.89 6.28
N SER A 77 -13.25 4.85 7.55
CA SER A 77 -13.71 5.82 8.56
C SER A 77 -13.32 7.26 8.22
N HIS A 78 -12.14 7.46 7.63
CA HIS A 78 -11.71 8.80 7.17
C HIS A 78 -12.50 9.26 5.95
N LEU A 79 -12.76 8.37 4.98
CA LEU A 79 -13.61 8.65 3.83
C LEU A 79 -14.99 9.12 4.28
N GLN A 80 -15.62 8.44 5.24
CA GLN A 80 -16.92 8.85 5.80
C GLN A 80 -16.87 10.24 6.42
N THR A 81 -15.77 10.59 7.09
CA THR A 81 -15.55 11.93 7.66
C THR A 81 -15.46 12.99 6.57
N ILE A 82 -14.77 12.70 5.46
CA ILE A 82 -14.66 13.58 4.28
C ILE A 82 -16.04 13.76 3.64
N LEU A 83 -16.77 12.66 3.38
CA LEU A 83 -18.10 12.70 2.77
C LEU A 83 -19.08 13.51 3.62
N HIS A 84 -19.07 13.32 4.94
CA HIS A 84 -19.87 14.11 5.86
C HIS A 84 -19.50 15.60 5.83
N ALA A 85 -18.22 15.95 5.77
CA ALA A 85 -17.78 17.34 5.64
C ALA A 85 -18.22 17.99 4.32
N LEU A 86 -18.40 17.18 3.28
CA LEU A 86 -18.94 17.60 1.99
C LEU A 86 -20.47 17.61 1.94
N ASP A 87 -21.19 17.20 3.00
CA ASP A 87 -22.65 17.01 2.97
C ASP A 87 -23.09 15.99 1.88
N MET A 88 -22.27 14.94 1.70
CA MET A 88 -22.49 13.86 0.74
C MET A 88 -22.73 12.55 1.47
N THR A 89 -23.72 11.78 1.03
CA THR A 89 -23.97 10.43 1.55
C THR A 89 -23.09 9.41 0.84
N GLU A 90 -22.86 8.26 1.48
CA GLU A 90 -22.12 7.15 0.88
C GLU A 90 -22.77 6.67 -0.43
N ASP A 91 -24.10 6.50 -0.43
CA ASP A 91 -24.86 6.12 -1.62
C ASP A 91 -24.66 7.12 -2.78
N SER A 92 -24.70 8.42 -2.50
CA SER A 92 -24.47 9.46 -3.51
C SER A 92 -23.03 9.44 -4.04
N PHE A 93 -22.04 9.14 -3.18
CA PHE A 93 -20.65 9.00 -3.59
C PHE A 93 -20.45 7.76 -4.48
N HIS A 94 -21.07 6.62 -4.14
CA HIS A 94 -21.04 5.42 -4.98
C HIS A 94 -21.70 5.64 -6.35
N GLU A 95 -22.86 6.31 -6.38
CA GLU A 95 -23.51 6.67 -7.64
C GLU A 95 -22.64 7.62 -8.48
N LEU A 96 -21.94 8.58 -7.85
CA LEU A 96 -20.97 9.45 -8.51
C LEU A 96 -19.79 8.65 -9.09
N CYS A 97 -19.19 7.74 -8.33
CA CYS A 97 -18.11 6.88 -8.81
C CYS A 97 -18.56 6.03 -10.01
N GLY A 98 -19.77 5.46 -9.96
CA GLY A 98 -20.34 4.70 -11.07
C GLY A 98 -20.57 5.56 -12.32
N TYR A 99 -21.08 6.77 -12.15
CA TYR A 99 -21.25 7.73 -13.24
C TYR A 99 -19.91 8.11 -13.90
N ILE A 100 -18.90 8.36 -13.08
CA ILE A 100 -17.57 8.72 -13.54
C ILE A 100 -16.91 7.55 -14.32
N GLN A 101 -17.07 6.32 -13.85
CA GLN A 101 -16.62 5.12 -14.56
C GLN A 101 -17.33 4.96 -15.92
N GLU A 102 -18.64 5.21 -15.99
CA GLU A 102 -19.40 5.13 -17.25
C GLU A 102 -18.92 6.19 -18.26
N ILE A 103 -18.58 7.41 -17.80
CA ILE A 103 -18.00 8.43 -18.66
C ILE A 103 -16.67 7.97 -19.25
N GLU A 104 -15.80 7.38 -18.42
CA GLU A 104 -14.49 6.88 -18.83
C GLU A 104 -14.62 5.82 -19.93
N GLU A 105 -15.47 4.82 -19.72
CA GLU A 105 -15.74 3.73 -20.67
C GLU A 105 -16.26 4.25 -22.03
N ASN A 106 -17.00 5.36 -22.02
CA ASN A 106 -17.62 5.94 -23.22
C ASN A 106 -16.72 6.95 -23.96
N LEU A 107 -15.91 7.74 -23.25
CA LEU A 107 -15.08 8.79 -23.85
C LEU A 107 -13.72 8.28 -24.33
N GLY A 108 -13.20 7.19 -23.74
CA GLY A 108 -11.94 6.55 -24.15
C GLY A 108 -10.71 7.46 -24.05
N ASP A 109 -10.84 8.63 -23.44
CA ASP A 109 -9.78 9.61 -23.23
C ASP A 109 -9.70 9.91 -21.73
N ASP A 110 -8.49 9.80 -21.19
CA ASP A 110 -8.14 9.83 -19.76
C ASP A 110 -8.15 11.29 -19.24
N SER A 111 -9.23 12.02 -19.56
CA SER A 111 -9.26 13.48 -19.66
C SER A 111 -9.13 14.21 -18.31
N GLU A 112 -9.20 13.51 -17.18
CA GLU A 112 -9.09 14.11 -15.84
C GLU A 112 -8.13 13.37 -14.87
N ASN A 113 -7.21 12.54 -15.36
CA ASN A 113 -6.36 11.68 -14.49
C ASN A 113 -7.21 10.86 -13.49
N LEU A 114 -8.40 10.46 -13.96
CA LEU A 114 -9.37 9.74 -13.17
C LEU A 114 -8.80 8.40 -12.69
N TYR A 115 -8.03 7.72 -13.53
CA TYR A 115 -7.36 6.49 -13.15
C TYR A 115 -6.40 6.70 -11.96
N GLY A 116 -5.66 7.80 -11.96
CA GLY A 116 -4.80 8.19 -10.84
C GLY A 116 -5.61 8.42 -9.56
N TYR A 117 -6.80 9.03 -9.68
CA TYR A 117 -7.72 9.22 -8.56
C TYR A 117 -8.26 7.89 -8.02
N ILE A 118 -8.88 7.07 -8.87
CA ILE A 118 -9.49 5.80 -8.48
C ILE A 118 -8.41 4.96 -7.82
N LYS A 119 -7.24 4.85 -8.45
CA LYS A 119 -6.09 4.15 -7.88
C LYS A 119 -5.67 4.70 -6.52
N ALA A 120 -5.68 6.01 -6.31
CA ALA A 120 -5.31 6.62 -5.03
C ALA A 120 -6.32 6.26 -3.93
N ILE A 121 -7.62 6.34 -4.21
CA ILE A 121 -8.68 6.02 -3.23
C ILE A 121 -8.82 4.52 -2.99
N THR A 122 -8.55 3.68 -3.99
CA THR A 122 -8.58 2.22 -3.86
C THR A 122 -7.24 1.64 -3.42
N SER A 123 -6.21 2.46 -3.21
CA SER A 123 -4.90 1.98 -2.78
C SER A 123 -4.93 1.29 -1.42
N SER A 124 -5.93 1.62 -0.57
CA SER A 124 -6.18 0.93 0.69
C SER A 124 -6.66 -0.51 0.51
N GLU A 125 -7.34 -0.81 -0.60
CA GLU A 125 -7.83 -2.15 -0.92
C GLU A 125 -6.73 -3.06 -1.46
N GLU A 126 -5.70 -2.48 -2.07
CA GLU A 126 -4.58 -3.22 -2.65
C GLU A 126 -3.61 -3.69 -1.57
N TYR A 127 -3.63 -4.99 -1.31
CA TYR A 127 -2.76 -5.60 -0.31
C TYR A 127 -1.26 -5.43 -0.65
N ASP A 128 -0.87 -5.49 -1.92
CA ASP A 128 0.53 -5.26 -2.32
C ASP A 128 0.99 -3.83 -2.06
N SER A 129 0.13 -2.84 -2.29
CA SER A 129 0.40 -1.43 -1.97
C SER A 129 0.54 -1.22 -0.46
N PHE A 130 -0.28 -1.92 0.33
CA PHE A 130 -0.12 -1.98 1.79
C PHE A 130 1.22 -2.60 2.22
N LEU A 131 1.64 -3.72 1.60
CA LEU A 131 2.94 -4.34 1.90
C LEU A 131 4.11 -3.39 1.58
N GLN A 132 4.05 -2.68 0.46
CA GLN A 132 5.07 -1.68 0.10
C GLN A 132 5.17 -0.56 1.15
N LEU A 133 4.04 -0.06 1.64
CA LEU A 133 4.01 0.93 2.72
C LEU A 133 4.71 0.38 3.98
N MET A 134 4.34 -0.82 4.40
CA MET A 134 4.88 -1.42 5.63
C MET A 134 6.38 -1.76 5.50
N PHE A 135 6.82 -2.28 4.35
CA PHE A 135 8.25 -2.55 4.11
C PHE A 135 9.07 -1.28 4.01
N GLY A 136 8.55 -0.22 3.36
CA GLY A 136 9.19 1.09 3.34
C GLY A 136 9.37 1.65 4.76
N GLU A 137 8.36 1.49 5.61
CA GLU A 137 8.44 1.90 7.01
C GLU A 137 9.45 1.09 7.82
N VAL A 138 9.52 -0.24 7.62
CA VAL A 138 10.57 -1.08 8.23
C VAL A 138 11.96 -0.59 7.82
N GLN A 139 12.16 -0.30 6.54
CA GLN A 139 13.44 0.19 6.03
C GLN A 139 13.80 1.55 6.65
N ARG A 140 12.83 2.47 6.76
CA ARG A 140 13.01 3.77 7.42
C ARG A 140 13.47 3.62 8.86
N GLN A 141 12.82 2.75 9.64
CA GLN A 141 13.18 2.51 11.04
C GLN A 141 14.56 1.87 11.19
N GLN A 142 14.92 0.94 10.30
CA GLN A 142 16.25 0.34 10.28
C GLN A 142 17.33 1.37 9.96
N GLN A 143 17.09 2.27 9.01
CA GLN A 143 18.00 3.36 8.68
C GLN A 143 18.19 4.32 9.87
N GLU A 144 17.13 4.68 10.58
CA GLU A 144 17.21 5.55 11.75
C GLU A 144 17.94 4.92 12.92
N ALA A 145 17.75 3.61 13.15
CA ALA A 145 18.52 2.86 14.14
C ALA A 145 20.00 2.66 13.71
N GLY A 146 20.24 2.58 12.40
CA GLY A 146 21.53 2.23 11.80
C GLY A 146 22.41 3.39 11.36
N ALA A 147 21.91 4.64 11.32
CA ALA A 147 22.63 5.84 10.86
C ALA A 147 23.95 6.15 11.59
N CYS A 148 24.26 5.42 12.67
CA CYS A 148 25.55 5.49 13.36
C CYS A 148 26.63 4.57 12.75
N MET A 149 26.32 3.66 11.82
CA MET A 149 27.25 2.67 11.28
C MET A 149 27.13 2.50 9.76
N GLU A 150 28.12 3.01 9.01
CA GLU A 150 28.26 2.78 7.57
C GLU A 150 28.51 1.29 7.27
N GLY A 151 27.70 0.70 6.39
CA GLY A 151 27.89 -0.66 5.86
C GLY A 151 27.11 -1.78 6.57
N GLN A 152 25.89 -1.54 7.02
CA GLN A 152 25.10 -2.58 7.67
C GLN A 152 24.69 -3.69 6.70
N THR A 153 25.22 -4.88 6.96
CA THR A 153 24.69 -6.14 6.42
C THR A 153 23.63 -6.68 7.38
N GLN A 154 22.45 -7.04 6.86
CA GLN A 154 21.43 -7.71 7.65
C GLN A 154 21.52 -9.22 7.43
N GLU A 155 21.49 -9.98 8.53
CA GLU A 155 21.44 -11.44 8.45
C GLU A 155 19.99 -11.91 8.34
N ILE A 156 19.69 -12.68 7.30
CA ILE A 156 18.38 -13.31 7.07
C ILE A 156 18.52 -14.83 7.06
N GLN A 157 17.49 -15.53 7.53
CA GLN A 157 17.43 -17.00 7.45
C GLN A 157 16.64 -17.40 6.21
N VAL A 158 17.25 -18.25 5.38
CA VAL A 158 16.71 -18.65 4.08
C VAL A 158 16.52 -20.16 4.04
N LEU A 159 15.31 -20.63 3.70
CA LEU A 159 15.01 -22.05 3.47
C LEU A 159 15.38 -22.44 2.04
N VAL A 160 16.10 -23.55 1.88
CA VAL A 160 16.40 -24.12 0.56
C VAL A 160 15.18 -24.90 0.04
N PRO A 161 14.57 -24.50 -1.10
CA PRO A 161 13.43 -25.22 -1.67
C PRO A 161 13.77 -26.64 -2.13
N GLU A 162 12.73 -27.48 -2.29
CA GLU A 162 12.90 -28.80 -2.88
C GLU A 162 13.49 -28.74 -4.30
N GLY A 163 14.38 -29.68 -4.62
CA GLY A 163 15.07 -29.73 -5.92
C GLY A 163 16.24 -28.76 -6.06
N MET A 164 16.49 -27.90 -5.08
CA MET A 164 17.67 -27.03 -5.04
C MET A 164 18.79 -27.59 -4.16
N GLY A 165 20.04 -27.20 -4.46
CA GLY A 165 21.22 -27.67 -3.74
C GLY A 165 22.43 -26.74 -3.83
N PRO A 166 23.56 -27.12 -3.23
CA PRO A 166 24.75 -26.28 -3.13
C PRO A 166 25.23 -25.72 -4.47
N GLY A 167 25.64 -24.46 -4.46
CA GLY A 167 26.15 -23.74 -5.64
C GLY A 167 25.07 -23.24 -6.60
N GLN A 168 23.81 -23.59 -6.39
CA GLN A 168 22.70 -23.01 -7.16
C GLN A 168 22.29 -21.64 -6.62
N LEU A 169 21.68 -20.85 -7.49
CA LEU A 169 21.24 -19.50 -7.24
C LEU A 169 19.76 -19.51 -6.84
N LEU A 170 19.47 -18.99 -5.66
CA LEU A 170 18.16 -18.92 -5.04
C LEU A 170 17.71 -17.46 -5.00
N ALA A 171 16.52 -17.19 -5.54
CA ALA A 171 15.92 -15.87 -5.42
C ALA A 171 15.04 -15.80 -4.17
N VAL A 172 15.29 -14.82 -3.31
CA VAL A 172 14.58 -14.60 -2.06
C VAL A 172 13.98 -13.20 -2.08
N ASP A 173 12.68 -13.10 -1.84
CA ASP A 173 12.01 -11.81 -1.68
C ASP A 173 12.05 -11.43 -0.19
N TYR A 174 12.74 -10.32 0.12
CA TYR A 174 12.89 -9.79 1.47
C TYR A 174 12.59 -8.29 1.48
N LEU A 175 11.66 -7.86 2.33
CA LEU A 175 11.19 -6.47 2.43
C LEU A 175 10.80 -5.87 1.06
N GLY A 176 10.12 -6.66 0.21
CA GLY A 176 9.69 -6.23 -1.12
C GLY A 176 10.79 -6.15 -2.18
N GLN A 177 12.04 -6.50 -1.84
CA GLN A 177 13.16 -6.56 -2.78
C GLN A 177 13.58 -8.01 -3.03
N ARG A 178 13.94 -8.31 -4.29
CA ARG A 178 14.41 -9.64 -4.70
C ARG A 178 15.93 -9.71 -4.60
N TYR A 179 16.43 -10.63 -3.80
CA TYR A 179 17.85 -10.92 -3.63
C TYR A 179 18.22 -12.26 -4.26
N GLU A 180 19.37 -12.31 -4.92
CA GLU A 180 19.93 -13.52 -5.49
C GLU A 180 21.06 -14.04 -4.59
N LEU A 181 20.87 -15.22 -4.00
CA LEU A 181 21.78 -15.82 -3.03
C LEU A 181 22.27 -17.18 -3.51
N TYR A 182 23.55 -17.46 -3.30
CA TYR A 182 24.11 -18.79 -3.56
C TYR A 182 23.88 -19.71 -2.36
N ILE A 183 23.42 -20.93 -2.62
CA ILE A 183 23.28 -21.96 -1.58
C ILE A 183 24.68 -22.45 -1.18
N PRO A 184 25.11 -22.29 0.09
CA PRO A 184 26.42 -22.72 0.52
C PRO A 184 26.60 -24.24 0.47
N GLU A 185 27.85 -24.71 0.45
CA GLU A 185 28.14 -26.14 0.56
C GLU A 185 27.58 -26.75 1.85
N GLY A 186 27.02 -27.95 1.73
CA GLY A 186 26.42 -28.68 2.86
C GLY A 186 24.94 -28.38 3.13
N TYR A 187 24.34 -27.41 2.43
CA TYR A 187 22.90 -27.09 2.54
C TYR A 187 22.12 -27.64 1.35
N GLY A 188 21.13 -28.49 1.62
CA GLY A 188 20.23 -29.06 0.61
C GLY A 188 18.77 -28.72 0.88
N ALA A 189 17.88 -29.21 0.01
CA ALA A 189 16.44 -29.08 0.14
C ALA A 189 15.93 -29.29 1.59
N GLY A 190 15.14 -28.34 2.09
CA GLY A 190 14.56 -28.35 3.43
C GLY A 190 15.47 -27.84 4.56
N MET A 191 16.73 -27.49 4.28
CA MET A 191 17.63 -26.88 5.25
C MET A 191 17.54 -25.36 5.23
N THR A 192 17.82 -24.70 6.36
CA THR A 192 17.92 -23.24 6.46
C THR A 192 19.37 -22.79 6.63
N PHE A 193 19.76 -21.68 6.00
CA PHE A 193 21.07 -21.04 6.18
C PHE A 193 20.94 -19.54 6.44
N CYS A 194 21.94 -18.94 7.10
CA CYS A 194 22.01 -17.49 7.30
C CYS A 194 22.75 -16.85 6.12
N ALA A 195 22.17 -15.80 5.55
CA ALA A 195 22.77 -14.99 4.51
C ALA A 195 22.87 -13.53 4.95
N SER A 196 23.99 -12.88 4.65
CA SER A 196 24.17 -11.44 4.89
C SER A 196 23.81 -10.67 3.62
N ILE A 197 22.76 -9.86 3.68
CA ILE A 197 22.35 -8.97 2.58
C ILE A 197 22.79 -7.54 2.85
N ALA A 198 23.29 -6.87 1.82
CA ALA A 198 23.58 -5.43 1.89
C ALA A 198 22.31 -4.66 1.54
N ILE A 199 21.76 -3.95 2.53
CA ILE A 199 20.59 -3.10 2.32
C ILE A 199 21.08 -1.86 1.58
N HIS A 200 20.74 -1.74 0.30
CA HIS A 200 21.00 -0.53 -0.47
C HIS A 200 19.83 0.42 -0.23
N SER A 201 20.11 1.50 0.49
CA SER A 201 19.19 2.64 0.68
C SER A 201 19.00 3.40 -0.62
#